data_AF-R2QQE3-F1
#
_entry.id   AF-R2QQE3-F1
#
_cell.length_a   1.000
_cell.length_b   1.000
_cell.length_c   1.000
_cell.angle_alpha   90.00
_cell.angle_beta   90.00
_cell.angle_gamma   90.00
#
_symmetry.space_group_name_H-M   'P 1'
#
loop_
_entity.id
_entity.type
_entity.pdbx_description
1 polymer ?
#
loop_
_entity_poly.entity_id
_entity_poly.type
_entity_poly.pdbx_seq_one_letter_code
_entity_poly.pdbx_strand_id
1 'polypeptide(L)'
;MFYGRVKEKKGTGKMAIIAIEVSDSEKEWLQYMAEFYGLSLSELMKQYSMEQLEDAYDQQLAEIAHKQWLEAGKETVSLAEVLAEFGGLE
;
A
#
# COMPACT_ATOMS: atom_id res chain seq x y z
N MET A 1 -16.59 -10.45 0.51
CA MET A 1 -15.77 -11.17 1.50
C MET A 1 -14.85 -12.09 0.72
N PHE A 2 -13.64 -11.63 0.37
CA PHE A 2 -12.70 -12.36 -0.48
C PHE A 2 -11.86 -13.31 0.38
N TYR A 3 -11.94 -14.61 0.13
CA TYR A 3 -11.15 -15.63 0.83
C TYR A 3 -9.92 -15.99 0.01
N GLY A 4 -8.76 -15.39 0.33
CA GLY A 4 -7.48 -15.77 -0.24
C GLY A 4 -6.75 -16.79 0.64
N ARG A 5 -6.44 -17.98 0.12
CA ARG A 5 -5.63 -18.99 0.83
C ARG A 5 -4.17 -18.86 0.42
N VAL A 6 -3.34 -18.26 1.29
CA VAL A 6 -1.89 -18.17 1.09
C VAL A 6 -1.22 -19.50 1.43
N LYS A 7 -0.48 -20.09 0.50
CA LYS A 7 0.39 -21.25 0.76
C LYS A 7 1.85 -20.81 0.67
N GLU A 8 2.53 -20.76 1.81
CA GLU A 8 3.95 -20.44 1.89
C GLU A 8 4.79 -21.72 1.65
N LYS A 9 5.60 -21.74 0.59
CA LYS A 9 6.66 -22.74 0.40
C LYS A 9 8.02 -22.07 0.58
N LYS A 10 8.79 -22.50 1.58
CA LYS A 10 10.17 -22.06 1.80
C LYS A 10 11.09 -22.66 0.75
N GLY A 11 11.53 -21.83 -0.20
CA GLY A 11 12.58 -22.10 -1.17
C GLY A 11 13.29 -20.80 -1.52
N THR A 12 14.62 -20.86 -1.61
CA THR A 12 15.62 -19.80 -1.85
C THR A 12 15.22 -18.74 -2.87
N GLY A 13 15.24 -17.46 -2.44
CA GLY A 13 14.74 -16.29 -3.18
C GLY A 13 13.22 -16.17 -3.03
N LYS A 14 12.73 -15.39 -2.05
CA LYS A 14 11.31 -15.34 -1.62
C LYS A 14 10.37 -14.86 -2.74
N MET A 15 10.04 -15.71 -3.70
CA MET A 15 8.97 -15.49 -4.65
C MET A 15 7.67 -15.91 -3.97
N ALA A 16 6.87 -14.93 -3.53
CA ALA A 16 5.52 -15.17 -3.07
C ALA A 16 4.59 -15.26 -4.28
N ILE A 17 3.79 -16.33 -4.35
CA ILE A 17 2.78 -16.50 -5.39
C ILE A 17 1.41 -16.26 -4.77
N ILE A 18 0.66 -15.31 -5.32
CA ILE A 18 -0.73 -15.06 -4.96
C ILE A 18 -1.59 -15.65 -6.07
N ALA A 19 -2.39 -16.66 -5.72
CA ALA A 19 -3.38 -17.24 -6.63
C ALA A 19 -4.75 -16.63 -6.32
N ILE A 20 -5.40 -16.09 -7.34
CA ILE A 20 -6.73 -15.45 -7.25
C ILE A 20 -7.65 -16.20 -8.20
N GLU A 21 -8.75 -16.72 -7.67
CA GLU A 21 -9.82 -17.27 -8.49
C GLU A 21 -10.79 -16.15 -8.85
N VAL A 22 -11.08 -16.03 -10.14
CA VAL A 22 -12.00 -15.04 -10.73
C VAL A 22 -12.88 -15.74 -11.74
N SER A 23 -14.03 -15.14 -12.07
CA SER A 23 -14.87 -15.59 -13.18
C SER A 23 -14.18 -15.35 -14.53
N ASP A 24 -14.62 -16.07 -15.57
CA ASP A 24 -14.09 -15.88 -16.93
C ASP A 24 -14.27 -14.44 -17.43
N SER A 25 -15.41 -13.82 -17.13
CA SER A 25 -15.69 -12.42 -17.48
C SER A 25 -14.78 -11.42 -16.77
N GLU A 26 -14.47 -11.65 -15.49
CA GLU A 26 -13.55 -10.80 -14.73
C GLU A 26 -12.12 -10.95 -15.25
N LYS A 27 -11.74 -12.17 -15.63
CA LYS A 27 -10.44 -12.45 -16.24
C LYS A 27 -10.27 -11.71 -17.56
N GLU A 28 -11.26 -11.77 -18.45
CA GLU A 28 -11.23 -11.04 -19.72
C GLU A 28 -11.11 -9.54 -19.50
N TRP A 29 -11.88 -9.00 -18.55
CA TRP A 29 -11.80 -7.58 -18.21
C TRP A 29 -10.42 -7.19 -17.65
N LEU A 30 -9.86 -7.96 -16.72
CA LEU A 30 -8.52 -7.72 -16.17
C LEU A 30 -7.43 -7.82 -17.24
N GLN A 31 -7.56 -8.76 -18.18
CA GLN A 31 -6.63 -8.91 -19.30
C GLN A 31 -6.68 -7.69 -20.21
N TYR A 32 -7.88 -7.20 -20.54
CA TYR A 32 -8.08 -5.96 -21.28
C TYR A 32 -7.44 -4.76 -20.58
N MET A 33 -7.63 -4.63 -19.27
CA MET A 33 -7.04 -3.54 -18.49
C MET A 33 -5.50 -3.62 -18.47
N ALA A 34 -4.94 -4.81 -18.36
CA ALA A 34 -3.49 -5.01 -18.41
C ALA A 34 -2.92 -4.56 -19.77
N GLU A 35 -3.57 -4.97 -20.87
CA GLU A 35 -3.20 -4.54 -22.23
C GLU A 35 -3.34 -3.03 -22.42
N PHE A 36 -4.42 -2.44 -21.90
CA PHE A 36 -4.67 -0.99 -21.96
C PHE A 36 -3.55 -0.18 -21.31
N TYR A 37 -3.06 -0.63 -20.14
CA TYR A 37 -1.94 0.01 -19.45
C TYR A 37 -0.56 -0.43 -19.97
N GLY A 38 -0.51 -1.38 -20.92
CA GLY A 38 0.75 -1.94 -21.43
C GLY A 38 1.54 -2.74 -20.37
N LEU A 39 0.84 -3.28 -19.37
CA LEU A 39 1.42 -4.03 -18.25
C LEU A 39 1.08 -5.51 -18.36
N SER A 40 1.87 -6.37 -17.73
CA SER A 40 1.42 -7.75 -17.49
C SER A 40 0.31 -7.76 -16.42
N LEU A 41 -0.55 -8.78 -16.47
CA LEU A 41 -1.61 -8.96 -15.46
C LEU A 41 -1.04 -9.02 -14.03
N SER A 42 0.14 -9.64 -13.86
CA SER A 42 0.80 -9.70 -12.56
C SER A 42 1.28 -8.34 -12.08
N GLU A 43 1.75 -7.47 -12.97
CA GLU A 43 2.19 -6.11 -12.64
C GLU A 43 1.00 -5.22 -12.30
N LEU A 44 -0.06 -5.28 -13.11
CA LEU A 44 -1.32 -4.57 -12.83
C LEU A 44 -1.84 -4.93 -11.44
N MET A 45 -1.97 -6.22 -11.16
CA MET A 45 -2.47 -6.70 -9.87
C MET A 45 -1.55 -6.33 -8.72
N LYS A 46 -0.23 -6.40 -8.90
CA LYS A 46 0.74 -6.02 -7.86
C LYS A 46 0.65 -4.54 -7.55
N GLN A 47 0.62 -3.68 -8.55
CA GLN A 47 0.59 -2.23 -8.36
C GLN A 47 -0.69 -1.79 -7.65
N TYR A 48 -1.85 -2.17 -8.15
CA TYR A 48 -3.14 -1.80 -7.54
C TYR A 48 -3.37 -2.42 -6.16
N SER A 49 -2.81 -3.61 -5.89
CA SER A 49 -2.91 -4.21 -4.55
C SER A 49 -2.02 -3.51 -3.53
N MET A 50 -0.84 -3.04 -3.95
CA MET A 50 0.08 -2.32 -3.06
C MET A 50 -0.41 -0.91 -2.80
N GLU A 51 -0.86 -0.20 -3.83
CA GLU A 51 -1.41 1.16 -3.70
C GLU A 51 -2.58 1.21 -2.71
N GLN A 52 -3.54 0.28 -2.83
CA GLN A 52 -4.65 0.19 -1.87
C GLN A 52 -4.21 -0.17 -0.44
N LEU A 53 -3.13 -0.95 -0.30
CA LEU A 53 -2.61 -1.30 1.02
C LEU A 53 -1.89 -0.10 1.66
N GLU A 54 -1.16 0.67 0.87
CA GLU A 54 -0.51 1.92 1.27
C GLU A 54 -1.55 2.96 1.68
N ASP A 55 -2.60 3.17 0.89
CA ASP A 55 -3.70 4.09 1.22
C ASP A 55 -4.36 3.71 2.56
N ALA A 56 -4.63 2.41 2.77
CA ALA A 56 -5.23 1.92 4.01
C ALA A 56 -4.28 2.11 5.21
N TYR A 57 -2.99 1.90 5.01
CA TYR A 57 -1.97 2.14 6.04
C TYR A 57 -1.86 3.62 6.40
N ASP A 58 -1.81 4.50 5.41
CA ASP A 58 -1.73 5.95 5.59
C ASP A 58 -2.93 6.49 6.34
N GLN A 59 -4.14 6.00 6.02
CA GLN A 59 -5.34 6.36 6.77
C GLN A 59 -5.23 5.97 8.25
N GLN A 60 -4.79 4.74 8.54
CA GLN A 60 -4.63 4.28 9.92
C GLN A 60 -3.55 5.07 10.67
N LEU A 61 -2.44 5.35 10.00
CA LEU A 61 -1.35 6.11 10.56
C LEU A 61 -1.80 7.53 10.90
N ALA A 62 -2.54 8.19 10.00
CA ALA A 62 -3.11 9.51 10.25
C ALA A 62 -4.05 9.51 11.46
N GLU A 63 -4.90 8.50 11.61
CA GLU A 63 -5.78 8.37 12.78
C GLU A 63 -4.99 8.18 14.08
N ILE A 64 -3.93 7.38 14.07
CA ILE A 64 -3.07 7.15 15.25
C ILE A 64 -2.32 8.42 15.61
N ALA A 65 -1.66 9.06 14.64
CA ALA A 65 -0.92 10.29 14.85
C ALA A 65 -1.82 11.41 15.38
N HIS A 66 -3.04 11.52 14.85
CA HIS A 66 -4.02 12.50 15.33
C HIS A 66 -4.46 12.22 16.77
N LYS A 67 -4.72 10.95 17.13
CA LYS A 67 -5.05 10.57 18.53
C LYS A 67 -3.89 10.91 19.49
N GLN A 68 -2.66 10.55 19.12
CA GLN A 68 -1.48 10.86 19.92
C GLN A 68 -1.29 12.36 20.10
N TRP A 69 -1.50 13.15 19.04
CA TRP A 69 -1.44 14.61 19.13
C TRP A 69 -2.50 15.19 20.09
N LEU A 70 -3.73 14.66 20.06
CA LEU A 70 -4.77 15.06 21.00
C LEU A 70 -4.41 14.70 22.45
N GLU A 71 -3.86 13.52 22.68
CA GLU A 71 -3.44 13.04 24.01
C GLU A 71 -2.22 13.80 24.54
N ALA A 72 -1.31 14.20 23.67
CA ALA A 72 -0.16 15.06 23.98
C ALA A 72 -0.54 16.54 24.20
N GLY A 73 -1.83 16.86 24.31
CA GLY A 73 -2.30 18.22 24.59
C GLY A 73 -2.23 19.15 23.38
N LYS A 74 -2.21 18.60 22.16
CA LYS A 74 -2.09 19.34 20.90
C LYS A 74 -0.79 20.13 20.80
N GLU A 75 0.29 19.59 21.35
CA GLU A 75 1.61 20.19 21.23
C GLU A 75 1.96 20.39 19.75
N THR A 76 2.33 21.61 19.39
CA THR A 76 2.74 21.97 18.03
C THR A 76 4.15 22.50 18.08
N VAL A 77 5.02 21.97 17.23
CA VAL A 77 6.33 22.54 17.00
C VAL A 77 6.24 23.56 15.86
N SER A 78 6.95 24.68 15.99
CA SER A 78 7.01 25.66 14.92
C SER A 78 7.86 25.14 13.77
N LEU A 79 7.53 25.56 12.55
CA LEU A 79 8.31 25.18 11.35
C LEU A 79 9.78 25.58 11.47
N ALA A 80 10.08 26.68 12.19
CA ALA A 80 11.44 27.14 12.43
C ALA A 80 12.25 26.18 13.32
N GLU A 81 11.61 25.59 14.34
CA GLU A 81 12.25 24.59 15.22
C GLU A 81 12.53 23.29 14.47
N VAL A 82 11.59 22.83 13.64
CA VAL A 82 11.78 21.62 12.80
C VAL A 82 12.91 21.82 11.79
N LEU A 83 12.99 22.98 11.14
CA LEU A 83 14.05 23.32 10.20
C LEU A 83 15.43 23.39 10.86
N ALA A 84 15.50 23.84 12.11
CA ALA A 84 16.75 23.85 12.88
C ALA A 84 17.22 22.44 13.26
N GLU A 85 16.29 21.50 13.49
CA GLU A 85 16.60 20.13 13.88
C GLU A 85 17.03 19.24 12.69
N PHE A 86 16.41 19.40 11.53
CA PHE A 86 16.66 18.55 10.34
C PHE A 86 17.66 19.12 9.33
N GLY A 87 18.44 20.13 9.73
CA GLY A 87 19.67 20.52 9.01
C GLY A 87 19.64 21.81 8.21
N GLY A 88 18.68 22.70 8.42
CA GLY A 88 18.68 24.06 7.86
C GLY A 88 18.57 24.13 6.33
N LEU A 89 18.10 25.27 5.82
CA LEU A 89 18.24 25.61 4.41
C LEU A 89 19.65 26.20 4.21
N GLU A 90 20.66 25.34 4.04
CA GLU A 90 21.93 25.74 3.40
C GLU A 90 21.91 25.44 1.89
#